data_AF-A0A9P0QBH0-F1
#
_entry.id   AF-A0A9P0QBH0-F1
#
_cell.length_a   1.000
_cell.length_b   1.000
_cell.length_c   1.000
_cell.angle_alpha   90.00
_cell.angle_beta   90.00
_cell.angle_gamma   90.00
#
_symmetry.space_group_name_H-M   'P 1'
#
loop_
_entity.id
_entity.type
_entity.pdbx_description
1 polymer ?
#
loop_
_entity_poly.entity_id
_entity_poly.type
_entity_poly.pdbx_seq_one_letter_code
_entity_poly.pdbx_strand_id
1 'polypeptide(L)'
;MQVSKQPDGKMQFKSLDVNIRKEELNGQTNYISARCEDADDFCCNSLGVSRSILNHVLFCHQENSYWPLDQPEKVEEQFDEIFETVKYNKYIDFVRQDIKNKQLELKVLEQKVETKRIINEEVEKCRAKFEASKQSSMKYRTKYKKRAMRYNRLKTG
;
A
#
# COMPACT_ATOMS: atom_id res chain seq x y z
N MET A 1 -17.09 36.70 11.41
CA MET A 1 -16.82 37.51 10.20
C MET A 1 -16.58 38.95 10.63
N GLN A 2 -15.57 39.60 10.06
CA GLN A 2 -15.29 41.02 10.27
C GLN A 2 -15.48 41.76 8.95
N VAL A 3 -16.19 42.87 8.97
CA VAL A 3 -16.36 43.74 7.79
C VAL A 3 -15.44 44.95 7.95
N SER A 4 -14.55 45.17 6.98
CA SER A 4 -13.65 46.33 6.95
C SER A 4 -13.86 47.12 5.66
N LYS A 5 -13.96 48.44 5.77
CA LYS A 5 -14.10 49.35 4.63
C LYS A 5 -12.72 49.79 4.13
N GLN A 6 -12.42 49.56 2.86
CA GLN A 6 -11.19 50.02 2.23
C GLN A 6 -11.26 51.53 1.92
N PRO A 7 -10.11 52.21 1.73
CA PRO A 7 -10.07 53.64 1.41
C PRO A 7 -10.81 54.03 0.12
N ASP A 8 -11.02 53.08 -0.79
CA ASP A 8 -11.78 53.23 -2.04
C ASP A 8 -13.30 53.09 -1.87
N GLY A 9 -13.77 52.88 -0.63
CA GLY A 9 -15.19 52.71 -0.30
C GLY A 9 -15.73 51.29 -0.46
N LYS A 10 -14.94 50.33 -0.95
CA LYS A 10 -15.37 48.92 -1.05
C LYS A 10 -15.38 48.26 0.32
N MET A 11 -16.48 47.56 0.61
CA MET A 11 -16.64 46.74 1.81
C MET A 11 -15.98 45.38 1.58
N GLN A 12 -15.00 45.02 2.40
CA GLN A 12 -14.33 43.73 2.34
C GLN A 12 -14.76 42.87 3.52
N PHE A 13 -15.27 41.68 3.23
CA PHE A 13 -15.56 40.65 4.22
C PHE A 13 -14.29 39.86 4.49
N LYS A 14 -13.85 39.83 5.76
CA LYS A 14 -12.76 38.98 6.23
C LYS A 14 -13.32 37.92 7.16
N SER A 15 -13.05 36.65 6.86
CA SER A 15 -13.26 35.57 7.82
C SER A 15 -12.30 35.75 8.99
N LEU A 16 -12.80 35.51 10.21
CA LEU A 16 -11.97 35.54 11.41
C LEU A 16 -11.08 34.30 11.41
N ASP A 17 -9.82 34.46 11.78
CA ASP A 17 -8.92 33.32 11.95
C ASP A 17 -9.37 32.48 13.16
N VAL A 18 -9.69 31.21 12.92
CA VAL A 18 -10.02 30.26 13.98
C VAL A 18 -8.72 29.84 14.67
N ASN A 19 -8.66 30.02 16.00
CA ASN A 19 -7.54 29.61 16.83
C ASN A 19 -8.05 28.70 17.94
N ILE A 20 -7.48 27.50 18.02
CA ILE A 20 -7.84 26.49 19.01
C ILE A 20 -6.76 26.44 20.08
N ARG A 21 -7.17 26.58 21.35
CA ARG A 21 -6.29 26.46 22.51
C ARG A 21 -6.52 25.09 23.14
N LYS A 22 -5.50 24.23 23.14
CA LYS A 22 -5.52 22.90 23.75
C LYS A 22 -4.69 22.93 25.04
N GLU A 23 -5.32 22.61 26.16
CA GLU A 23 -4.62 22.38 27.42
C GLU A 23 -4.41 20.87 27.63
N GLU A 24 -3.16 20.47 27.83
CA GLU A 24 -2.79 19.10 28.16
C GLU A 24 -2.86 18.85 29.67
N LEU A 25 -2.98 17.57 30.06
CA LEU A 25 -3.07 17.16 31.47
C LEU A 25 -1.83 17.56 32.31
N ASN A 26 -0.70 17.82 31.65
CA ASN A 26 0.53 18.32 32.26
C ASN A 26 0.53 19.84 32.48
N GLY A 27 -0.56 20.54 32.15
CA GLY A 27 -0.69 22.00 32.23
C GLY A 27 -0.07 22.76 31.04
N GLN A 28 0.47 22.07 30.04
CA GLN A 28 0.99 22.72 28.83
C GLN A 28 -0.16 23.18 27.94
N THR A 29 -0.05 24.39 27.41
CA THR A 29 -1.01 24.95 26.47
C THR A 29 -0.40 24.99 25.07
N ASN A 30 -1.06 24.32 24.12
CA ASN A 30 -0.73 24.38 22.70
C ASN A 30 -1.78 25.21 21.96
N TYR A 31 -1.33 26.00 20.97
CA TYR A 31 -2.18 26.80 20.11
C TYR A 31 -2.12 26.25 18.68
N ILE A 32 -3.29 25.94 18.13
CA ILE A 32 -3.44 25.46 16.76
C ILE A 32 -4.19 26.54 16.00
N SER A 33 -3.52 27.15 15.03
CA SER A 33 -4.15 28.11 14.13
C SER A 33 -4.72 27.38 12.91
N ALA A 34 -5.87 27.84 12.39
CA ALA A 34 -6.51 27.27 11.19
C ALA A 34 -5.66 27.34 9.90
N ARG A 35 -4.51 28.03 9.93
CA ARG A 35 -3.51 27.99 8.85
C ARG A 35 -2.65 26.71 8.86
N CYS A 36 -2.59 25.99 9.98
CA CYS A 36 -1.73 24.82 10.16
C CYS A 36 -2.52 23.50 10.08
N GLU A 37 -3.80 23.51 10.45
CA GLU A 37 -4.69 22.34 10.46
C GLU A 37 -6.16 22.84 10.35
N ASP A 38 -7.02 22.12 9.63
CA ASP A 38 -8.45 22.42 9.56
C ASP A 38 -9.05 22.24 10.97
N ALA A 39 -9.79 23.25 11.45
CA ALA A 39 -10.38 23.23 12.78
C ALA A 39 -11.36 22.06 12.95
N ASP A 40 -12.05 21.69 11.88
CA ASP A 40 -13.00 20.57 11.87
C ASP A 40 -12.26 19.23 12.01
N ASP A 41 -11.11 19.08 11.35
CA ASP A 41 -10.30 17.87 11.47
C ASP A 41 -9.70 17.73 12.86
N PHE A 42 -9.22 18.83 13.44
CA PHE A 42 -8.75 18.83 14.83
C PHE A 42 -9.87 18.40 15.80
N CYS A 43 -11.09 18.93 15.62
CA CYS A 43 -12.25 18.56 16.44
C CYS A 43 -12.63 17.09 16.26
N CYS A 44 -12.72 16.61 15.01
CA CYS A 44 -13.01 15.22 14.68
C CYS A 44 -12.00 14.27 15.34
N ASN A 45 -10.71 14.57 15.20
CA ASN A 45 -9.63 13.76 15.76
C ASN A 45 -9.61 13.78 17.29
N SER A 46 -9.90 14.93 17.91
CA SER A 46 -9.92 15.07 19.37
C SER A 46 -11.13 14.39 20.00
N LEU A 47 -12.29 14.42 19.34
CA LEU A 47 -13.53 13.79 19.81
C LEU A 47 -13.66 12.32 19.39
N GLY A 48 -12.84 11.86 18.43
CA GLY A 48 -12.92 10.51 17.89
C GLY A 48 -14.17 10.26 17.05
N VAL A 49 -14.67 11.28 16.36
CA VAL A 49 -15.87 11.22 15.52
C VAL A 49 -15.55 11.53 14.07
N SER A 50 -16.36 11.02 13.14
CA SER A 50 -16.25 11.39 11.72
C SER A 50 -16.76 12.80 11.48
N ARG A 51 -16.33 13.40 10.37
CA ARG A 51 -16.76 14.74 9.95
C ARG A 51 -18.28 14.82 9.75
N SER A 52 -18.90 13.76 9.25
CA SER A 52 -20.36 13.69 9.07
C SER A 52 -21.10 13.62 10.41
N ILE A 53 -20.57 12.92 11.42
CA ILE A 53 -21.12 12.96 12.79
C ILE A 53 -20.94 14.36 13.40
N LEU A 54 -19.77 14.97 13.20
CA LEU A 54 -19.51 16.32 13.69
C LEU A 54 -20.53 17.32 13.13
N ASN A 55 -20.82 17.26 11.83
CA ASN A 55 -21.69 18.23 11.14
C ASN A 55 -23.19 17.95 11.26
N HIS A 56 -23.62 16.69 11.20
CA HIS A 56 -25.05 16.36 11.12
C HIS A 56 -25.67 15.97 12.46
N VAL A 57 -24.84 15.66 13.47
CA VAL A 57 -25.29 15.23 14.80
C VAL A 57 -24.84 16.18 15.91
N LEU A 58 -23.54 16.49 16.01
CA LEU A 58 -23.01 17.31 17.11
C LEU A 58 -23.22 18.82 16.87
N PHE A 59 -22.82 19.31 15.70
CA PHE A 59 -22.94 20.70 15.28
C PHE A 59 -23.95 20.86 14.13
N CYS A 60 -25.04 20.10 14.22
CA CYS A 60 -26.15 20.20 13.28
C CYS A 60 -26.65 21.65 13.19
N HIS A 61 -26.68 22.20 11.97
CA HIS A 61 -27.23 23.53 11.74
C HIS A 61 -28.68 23.58 12.21
N GLN A 62 -29.07 24.68 12.87
CA GLN A 62 -30.41 24.82 13.45
C GLN A 62 -31.52 24.59 12.40
N GLU A 63 -31.32 25.08 11.19
CA GLU A 63 -32.24 24.92 10.05
C GLU A 63 -32.31 23.49 9.50
N ASN A 64 -31.36 22.62 9.87
CA ASN A 64 -31.28 21.22 9.43
C ASN A 64 -31.52 20.24 10.59
N SER A 65 -31.75 20.72 11.81
CA SER A 65 -31.93 19.87 13.00
C SER A 65 -33.11 18.89 12.93
N TYR A 66 -34.10 19.17 12.06
CA TYR A 66 -35.23 18.30 11.80
C TYR A 66 -34.99 17.28 10.68
N TRP A 67 -33.76 17.17 10.16
CA TRP A 67 -33.43 16.21 9.09
C TRP A 67 -33.93 14.78 9.36
N PRO A 68 -33.96 14.23 10.60
CA PRO A 68 -34.50 12.89 10.84
C PRO A 68 -35.99 12.74 10.54
N LEU A 69 -36.70 13.86 10.40
CA LEU A 69 -38.13 13.95 10.07
C LEU A 69 -38.37 14.43 8.63
N ASP A 70 -37.32 14.66 7.84
CA ASP A 70 -37.43 15.05 6.44
C ASP A 70 -37.87 13.85 5.58
N GLN A 71 -37.97 14.06 4.27
CA GLN A 71 -38.36 13.03 3.31
C GLN A 71 -37.40 11.82 3.36
N PRO A 72 -37.90 10.59 3.14
CA PRO A 72 -37.10 9.37 3.26
C PRO A 72 -35.78 9.40 2.48
N GLU A 73 -35.78 9.98 1.28
CA GLU A 73 -34.59 10.09 0.42
C GLU A 73 -33.47 10.90 1.07
N LYS A 74 -33.78 12.06 1.65
CA LYS A 74 -32.78 12.89 2.34
C LYS A 74 -32.29 12.27 3.64
N VAL A 75 -33.16 11.57 4.36
CA VAL A 75 -32.80 10.84 5.57
C VAL A 75 -31.81 9.72 5.22
N GLU A 76 -32.06 8.99 4.13
CA GLU A 76 -31.17 7.95 3.61
C GLU A 76 -29.81 8.52 3.20
N GLU A 77 -29.77 9.66 2.50
CA GLU A 77 -28.52 10.36 2.15
C GLU A 77 -27.69 10.71 3.40
N GLN A 78 -28.33 11.24 4.45
CA GLN A 78 -27.66 11.59 5.71
C GLN A 78 -27.13 10.35 6.44
N PHE A 79 -27.89 9.26 6.45
CA PHE A 79 -27.42 7.99 7.01
C PHE A 79 -26.23 7.43 6.22
N ASP A 80 -26.28 7.48 4.89
CA ASP A 80 -25.17 7.03 4.05
C ASP A 80 -23.90 7.86 4.24
N GLU A 81 -24.05 9.16 4.51
CA GLU A 81 -22.92 10.03 4.83
C GLU A 81 -22.34 9.70 6.21
N ILE A 82 -23.19 9.55 7.24
CA ILE A 82 -22.77 9.22 8.61
C ILE A 82 -22.05 7.87 8.67
N PHE A 83 -22.57 6.86 7.96
CA PHE A 83 -21.99 5.52 7.94
C PHE A 83 -20.92 5.33 6.87
N GLU A 84 -20.63 6.36 6.06
CA GLU A 84 -19.72 6.32 4.93
C GLU A 84 -19.94 5.09 4.01
N THR A 85 -21.20 4.66 3.85
CA THR A 85 -21.59 3.38 3.21
C THR A 85 -20.97 3.23 1.83
N VAL A 86 -21.00 4.30 1.03
CA VAL A 86 -20.45 4.34 -0.33
C VAL A 86 -18.95 4.09 -0.35
N LYS A 87 -18.21 4.69 0.59
CA LYS A 87 -16.75 4.53 0.70
C LYS A 87 -16.39 3.12 1.13
N TYR A 88 -17.15 2.58 2.09
CA TYR A 88 -16.96 1.21 2.56
C TYR A 88 -17.19 0.18 1.44
N ASN A 89 -18.27 0.33 0.66
CA ASN A 89 -18.55 -0.54 -0.49
C ASN A 89 -17.45 -0.46 -1.57
N LYS A 90 -16.99 0.75 -1.91
CA LYS A 90 -15.85 0.93 -2.84
C LYS A 90 -14.58 0.24 -2.33
N TYR A 91 -14.31 0.34 -1.03
CA TYR A 91 -13.16 -0.31 -0.42
C TYR A 91 -13.27 -1.84 -0.48
N ILE A 92 -14.44 -2.40 -0.20
CA ILE A 92 -14.70 -3.84 -0.34
C ILE A 92 -14.41 -4.30 -1.78
N ASP A 93 -14.89 -3.57 -2.77
CA ASP A 93 -14.69 -3.95 -4.17
C ASP A 93 -13.21 -3.85 -4.58
N PHE A 94 -12.49 -2.84 -4.09
CA PHE A 94 -11.04 -2.76 -4.23
C PHE A 94 -10.33 -3.98 -3.63
N VAL A 95 -10.67 -4.36 -2.39
CA VAL A 95 -10.08 -5.53 -1.72
C VAL A 95 -10.40 -6.82 -2.49
N ARG A 96 -11.64 -6.99 -2.96
CA ARG A 96 -12.02 -8.15 -3.80
C ARG A 96 -11.20 -8.22 -5.08
N GLN A 97 -10.96 -7.07 -5.72
CA GLN A 97 -10.14 -7.01 -6.93
C GLN A 97 -8.67 -7.33 -6.63
N ASP A 98 -8.13 -6.83 -5.52
CA ASP A 98 -6.75 -7.12 -5.12
C ASP A 98 -6.55 -8.61 -4.82
N ILE A 99 -7.49 -9.25 -4.11
CA ILE A 99 -7.48 -10.70 -3.89
C ILE A 99 -7.42 -11.47 -5.21
N LYS A 100 -8.26 -11.10 -6.20
CA LYS A 100 -8.25 -11.73 -7.53
C LYS A 100 -6.90 -11.55 -8.23
N ASN A 101 -6.34 -10.35 -8.18
CA ASN A 101 -5.04 -10.06 -8.79
C ASN A 101 -3.92 -10.89 -8.15
N LYS A 102 -3.92 -11.00 -6.82
CA LYS A 102 -2.95 -11.81 -6.06
C LYS A 102 -3.09 -13.30 -6.35
N GLN A 103 -4.30 -13.82 -6.51
CA GLN A 103 -4.52 -15.20 -6.92
C GLN A 103 -3.98 -15.49 -8.32
N LEU A 104 -4.12 -14.55 -9.26
CA LEU A 104 -3.53 -14.68 -10.60
C LEU A 104 -2.00 -14.64 -10.54
N GLU A 105 -1.44 -13.71 -9.76
CA GLU A 105 0.00 -13.60 -9.55
C GLU A 105 0.59 -14.90 -8.97
N LEU A 106 -0.09 -15.49 -7.98
CA LEU A 106 0.30 -16.77 -7.39
C LEU A 106 0.32 -17.90 -8.43
N LYS A 107 -0.72 -18.04 -9.26
CA LYS A 107 -0.74 -19.07 -10.32
C LYS A 107 0.42 -18.92 -11.30
N VAL A 108 0.75 -17.69 -11.69
CA VAL A 108 1.89 -17.42 -12.57
C VAL A 108 3.20 -17.78 -11.87
N LEU A 109 3.33 -17.48 -10.57
CA LEU A 109 4.51 -17.80 -9.81
C LEU A 109 4.70 -19.32 -9.65
N GLU A 110 3.62 -20.06 -9.38
CA GLU A 110 3.63 -21.53 -9.33
C GLU A 110 4.12 -22.14 -10.65
N GLN A 111 3.62 -21.66 -11.79
CA GLN A 111 4.10 -22.09 -13.11
C GLN A 111 5.60 -21.78 -13.33
N LYS A 112 6.07 -20.61 -12.88
CA LYS A 112 7.49 -20.24 -12.96
C LYS A 112 8.35 -21.14 -12.10
N VAL A 113 7.89 -21.51 -10.90
CA VAL A 113 8.59 -22.45 -10.01
C VAL A 113 8.69 -23.82 -10.67
N GLU A 114 7.59 -24.33 -11.23
CA GLU A 114 7.61 -25.63 -11.91
C GLU A 114 8.55 -25.64 -13.12
N THR A 115 8.51 -24.59 -13.94
CA THR A 115 9.42 -24.44 -15.08
C THR A 115 10.89 -24.45 -14.64
N LYS A 116 11.22 -23.72 -13.57
CA LYS A 116 12.57 -23.72 -13.01
C LYS A 116 12.97 -25.09 -12.46
N ARG A 117 12.05 -25.82 -11.85
CA ARG A 117 12.27 -27.19 -11.36
C ARG A 117 12.68 -28.12 -12.51
N ILE A 118 11.92 -28.10 -13.61
CA ILE A 118 12.21 -28.91 -14.81
C ILE A 118 13.59 -28.55 -15.38
N ILE A 119 13.88 -27.26 -15.57
CA ILE A 119 15.19 -26.81 -16.08
C ILE A 119 16.32 -27.28 -15.16
N ASN A 120 16.13 -27.20 -13.84
CA ASN A 120 17.14 -27.64 -12.89
C ASN A 120 17.41 -29.16 -13.01
N GLU A 121 16.36 -29.97 -13.13
CA GLU A 121 16.51 -31.42 -13.36
C GLU A 121 17.26 -31.73 -14.67
N GLU A 122 16.99 -30.99 -15.75
CA GLU A 122 17.70 -31.12 -17.02
C GLU A 122 19.18 -30.73 -16.90
N VAL A 123 19.47 -29.64 -16.21
CA VAL A 123 20.84 -29.19 -15.93
C VAL A 123 21.60 -30.24 -15.13
N GLU A 124 21.00 -30.81 -14.10
CA GLU A 124 21.63 -31.86 -13.29
C GLU A 124 21.91 -33.13 -14.11
N LYS A 125 20.97 -33.57 -14.95
CA LYS A 125 21.19 -34.67 -15.90
C LYS A 125 22.34 -34.37 -16.87
N CYS A 126 22.41 -33.14 -17.38
CA CYS A 126 23.48 -32.72 -18.29
C CYS A 126 24.85 -32.68 -17.59
N ARG A 127 24.90 -32.13 -16.37
CA ARG A 127 26.12 -32.11 -15.53
C ARG A 127 26.62 -33.52 -15.24
N ALA A 128 25.74 -34.45 -14.89
CA ALA A 128 26.11 -35.84 -14.64
C ALA A 128 26.74 -36.49 -15.89
N LYS A 129 26.14 -36.30 -17.07
CA LYS A 129 26.69 -36.79 -18.35
C LYS A 129 28.04 -36.16 -18.66
N PHE A 130 28.18 -34.85 -18.43
CA PHE A 130 29.42 -34.13 -18.66
C PHE A 130 30.56 -34.65 -17.76
N GLU A 131 30.31 -34.82 -16.47
CA GLU A 131 31.31 -35.35 -15.54
C GLU A 131 31.70 -36.80 -15.86
N ALA A 132 30.75 -37.64 -16.27
CA ALA A 132 31.05 -39.00 -16.73
C ALA A 132 31.94 -39.02 -17.99
N SER A 133 31.66 -38.15 -18.96
CA SER A 133 32.47 -38.00 -20.17
C SER A 133 33.88 -37.47 -19.88
N LYS A 134 33.97 -36.47 -18.99
CA LYS A 134 35.23 -35.89 -18.51
C LYS A 134 36.09 -36.90 -17.78
N GLN A 135 35.53 -37.71 -16.89
CA GLN A 135 36.24 -38.80 -16.21
C GLN A 135 36.76 -39.83 -17.21
N SER A 136 35.95 -40.22 -18.19
CA SER A 136 36.35 -41.15 -19.25
C SER A 136 37.52 -40.59 -20.06
N SER A 137 37.45 -39.32 -20.46
CA SER A 137 38.52 -38.62 -21.16
C SER A 137 39.82 -38.56 -20.35
N MET A 138 39.75 -38.31 -19.04
CA MET A 138 40.91 -38.34 -18.15
C MET A 138 41.54 -39.74 -18.06
N LYS A 139 40.72 -40.80 -17.97
CA LYS A 139 41.19 -42.19 -17.96
C LYS A 139 41.95 -42.51 -19.25
N TYR A 140 41.37 -42.18 -20.42
CA TYR A 140 42.04 -42.39 -21.70
C TYR A 140 43.34 -41.61 -21.79
N ARG A 141 43.35 -40.31 -21.46
CA ARG A 141 44.57 -39.47 -21.46
C ARG A 141 45.68 -40.08 -20.60
N THR A 142 45.33 -40.58 -19.42
CA THR A 142 46.28 -41.22 -18.50
C THR A 142 46.83 -42.53 -19.08
N LYS A 143 45.96 -43.36 -19.68
CA LYS A 143 46.37 -44.61 -20.35
C LYS A 143 47.33 -44.33 -21.52
N TYR A 144 47.06 -43.32 -22.35
CA TYR A 144 47.95 -42.91 -23.44
C TYR A 144 49.30 -42.43 -22.91
N LYS A 145 49.34 -41.58 -21.88
CA LYS A 145 50.59 -41.13 -21.24
C LYS A 145 51.42 -42.30 -20.72
N LYS A 146 50.80 -43.25 -20.01
CA LYS A 146 51.48 -44.46 -19.51
C LYS A 146 52.03 -45.33 -20.64
N ARG A 147 51.26 -45.50 -21.74
CA ARG A 147 51.68 -46.31 -22.89
C ARG A 147 52.83 -45.65 -23.65
N ALA A 148 52.79 -44.34 -23.85
CA ALA A 148 53.89 -43.57 -24.44
C ALA A 148 55.18 -43.66 -23.60
N MET A 149 55.07 -43.54 -22.28
CA MET A 149 56.22 -43.73 -21.38
C MET A 149 56.82 -45.15 -21.48
N ARG A 150 55.98 -46.18 -21.55
CA ARG A 150 56.45 -47.57 -21.73
C ARG A 150 57.14 -47.77 -23.09
N TYR A 151 56.56 -47.22 -24.16
CA TYR A 151 57.16 -47.29 -25.50
C TYR A 151 58.53 -46.61 -25.55
N ASN A 152 58.66 -45.40 -24.99
CA ASN A 152 59.94 -44.70 -24.94
C ASN A 152 60.98 -45.49 -24.14
N ARG A 153 60.60 -46.10 -23.01
CA ARG A 153 61.51 -46.92 -22.19
C ARG A 153 62.01 -48.17 -22.93
N LEU A 154 61.18 -48.79 -23.78
CA LEU A 154 61.56 -49.94 -24.62
C LEU A 154 62.42 -49.57 -25.84
N LYS A 155 62.51 -48.28 -26.18
CA LYS A 155 63.24 -47.80 -27.36
C LYS A 155 64.63 -47.24 -27.00
N THR A 156 64.87 -46.96 -25.72
CA THR A 156 66.13 -46.40 -25.18
C THR A 156 66.97 -47.41 -24.40
N GLY A 157 66.54 -48.67 -24.31
CA GLY A 157 67.31 -49.80 -23.78
C GLY A 157 67.42 -50.87 -24.84
#